data_AF-A0A838MR79-F1
#
_entry.id   AF-A0A838MR79-F1
#
_cell.length_a   1.000
_cell.length_b   1.000
_cell.length_c   1.000
_cell.angle_alpha   90.00
_cell.angle_beta   90.00
_cell.angle_gamma   90.00
#
_symmetry.space_group_name_H-M   'P 1'
#
loop_
_entity.id
_entity.type
_entity.pdbx_description
1 polymer ?
#
loop_
_entity_poly.entity_id
_entity_poly.type
_entity_poly.pdbx_seq_one_letter_code
_entity_poly.pdbx_strand_id
1 'polypeptide(L)'
;MRSAPPFRRLAALWHDRTGTSVIEMSIILPVLVVMVCGAADVGMAFLQQIRIQQAAARTMEMALAYRSPTATLSTTIIHDEGATGYGIPVADTSNQVVADMWLEGAGVRQTNYTDVCATGSPARFASVAITDNHAW
;
A
#
# COMPACT_ATOMS: atom_id res chain seq x y z
N MET A 1 -57.96 -0.24 42.17
CA MET A 1 -56.66 -0.08 41.46
C MET A 1 -55.86 1.00 42.17
N ARG A 2 -54.80 0.64 42.92
CA ARG A 2 -53.95 1.58 43.66
C ARG A 2 -52.64 1.81 42.90
N SER A 3 -52.44 3.03 42.42
CA SER A 3 -51.23 3.50 41.76
C SER A 3 -50.03 3.47 42.72
N ALA A 4 -48.95 2.78 42.35
CA ALA A 4 -47.70 2.81 43.10
C ALA A 4 -46.94 4.13 42.82
N PRO A 5 -46.27 4.73 43.82
CA PRO A 5 -45.62 6.03 43.65
C PRO A 5 -44.43 5.93 42.66
N PRO A 6 -44.23 6.94 41.80
CA PRO A 6 -43.25 6.92 40.71
C PRO A 6 -41.80 6.73 41.20
N PHE A 7 -41.49 7.18 42.42
CA PHE A 7 -40.17 7.10 43.03
C PHE A 7 -39.71 5.66 43.38
N ARG A 8 -40.64 4.71 43.51
CA ARG A 8 -40.28 3.32 43.84
C ARG A 8 -39.68 2.55 42.65
N ARG A 9 -39.93 3.02 41.41
CA ARG A 9 -39.33 2.47 40.18
C ARG A 9 -37.89 2.96 39.98
N LEU A 10 -37.59 4.20 40.39
CA LEU A 10 -36.23 4.74 40.41
C LEU A 10 -35.33 4.03 41.43
N ALA A 11 -35.87 3.71 42.61
CA ALA A 11 -35.13 2.92 43.61
C ALA A 11 -34.86 1.47 43.13
N ALA A 12 -35.72 0.91 42.27
CA ALA A 12 -35.52 -0.42 41.69
C ALA A 12 -34.39 -0.45 40.64
N LEU A 13 -34.20 0.62 39.87
CA LEU A 13 -33.05 0.78 38.97
C LEU A 13 -31.72 0.83 39.73
N TRP A 14 -31.72 1.35 40.95
CA TRP A 14 -30.51 1.45 41.78
C TRP A 14 -30.07 0.11 42.38
N HIS A 15 -30.93 -0.92 42.38
CA HIS A 15 -30.62 -2.27 42.84
C HIS A 15 -30.36 -3.26 41.68
N ASP A 16 -30.43 -2.80 40.44
CA ASP A 16 -30.27 -3.64 39.25
C ASP A 16 -28.78 -3.79 38.87
N ARG A 17 -28.15 -4.86 39.38
CA ARG A 17 -26.75 -5.24 39.06
C ARG A 17 -26.54 -5.64 37.60
N THR A 18 -27.62 -5.85 36.85
CA THR A 18 -27.54 -6.20 35.43
C THR A 18 -27.18 -4.97 34.56
N GLY A 19 -27.45 -3.75 35.06
CA GLY A 19 -27.16 -2.49 34.34
C GLY A 19 -25.77 -1.90 34.61
N THR A 20 -25.09 -2.29 35.69
CA THR A 20 -23.77 -1.71 36.05
C THR A 20 -22.69 -2.08 35.04
N SER A 21 -22.72 -3.31 34.49
CA SER A 21 -21.79 -3.75 33.45
C SER A 21 -21.91 -2.94 32.15
N VAL A 22 -23.13 -2.51 31.78
CA VAL A 22 -23.36 -1.67 30.60
C VAL A 22 -22.80 -0.26 30.81
N ILE A 23 -22.92 0.29 32.03
CA ILE A 23 -22.40 1.61 32.38
C ILE A 23 -20.87 1.59 32.40
N GLU A 24 -20.25 0.59 33.04
CA GLU A 24 -18.79 0.42 33.04
C GLU A 24 -18.25 0.22 31.62
N MET A 25 -18.91 -0.60 30.80
CA MET A 25 -18.55 -0.77 29.39
C MET A 25 -18.70 0.53 28.60
N SER A 26 -19.75 1.32 28.84
CA SER A 26 -19.96 2.59 28.12
C SER A 26 -18.86 3.63 28.37
N ILE A 27 -18.16 3.52 29.51
CA ILE A 27 -17.02 4.40 29.85
C ILE A 27 -15.74 3.91 29.15
N ILE A 28 -15.53 2.58 29.05
CA ILE A 28 -14.31 2.00 28.46
C ILE A 28 -14.40 1.94 26.92
N LEU A 29 -15.60 1.69 26.39
CA LEU A 29 -15.87 1.55 24.96
C LEU A 29 -15.33 2.69 24.08
N PRO A 30 -15.49 3.99 24.40
CA PRO A 30 -14.94 5.05 23.57
C PRO A 30 -13.41 4.97 23.41
N VAL A 31 -12.69 4.57 24.47
CA VAL A 31 -11.22 4.39 24.39
C VAL A 31 -10.87 3.21 23.49
N LEU A 32 -11.60 2.10 23.61
CA LEU A 32 -11.41 0.94 22.75
C LEU A 32 -11.72 1.26 21.27
N VAL A 33 -12.79 2.01 21.00
CA VAL A 33 -13.17 2.42 19.64
C VAL A 33 -12.06 3.27 19.02
N VAL A 34 -11.55 4.28 19.74
CA VAL A 34 -10.45 5.12 19.23
C VAL A 34 -9.20 4.29 18.96
N MET A 35 -8.86 3.36 19.85
CA MET A 35 -7.69 2.50 19.67
C MET A 35 -7.83 1.57 18.46
N VAL A 36 -9.01 0.97 18.27
CA VAL A 36 -9.28 0.09 17.12
C VAL A 36 -9.31 0.86 15.81
N CYS A 37 -9.96 2.03 15.76
CA CYS A 37 -9.97 2.89 14.58
C CYS A 37 -8.55 3.35 14.23
N GLY A 38 -7.77 3.83 15.20
CA GLY A 38 -6.39 4.24 14.95
C GLY A 38 -5.50 3.09 14.49
N ALA A 39 -5.67 1.89 15.04
CA ALA A 39 -4.95 0.71 14.58
C ALA A 39 -5.36 0.29 13.15
N ALA A 40 -6.64 0.44 12.80
CA ALA A 40 -7.14 0.14 11.47
C ALA A 40 -6.54 1.08 10.41
N ASP A 41 -6.47 2.38 10.68
CA ASP A 41 -5.88 3.37 9.76
C ASP A 41 -4.41 3.06 9.48
N VAL A 42 -3.64 2.77 10.54
CA VAL A 42 -2.23 2.36 10.40
C VAL A 42 -2.11 1.05 9.63
N GLY A 43 -3.00 0.09 9.89
CA GLY A 43 -3.06 -1.17 9.15
C GLY A 43 -3.30 -0.96 7.65
N MET A 44 -4.20 -0.05 7.29
CA MET A 44 -4.49 0.27 5.89
C MET A 44 -3.29 0.90 5.18
N ALA A 45 -2.56 1.79 5.84
CA ALA A 45 -1.32 2.37 5.30
C ALA A 45 -0.26 1.29 5.00
N PHE A 46 -0.08 0.33 5.92
CA PHE A 46 0.83 -0.80 5.68
C PHE A 46 0.38 -1.71 4.55
N LEU A 47 -0.93 -1.96 4.42
CA LEU A 47 -1.46 -2.76 3.31
C LEU A 47 -1.17 -2.11 1.96
N GLN A 48 -1.24 -0.79 1.86
CA GLN A 48 -0.86 -0.09 0.63
C GLN A 48 0.62 -0.21 0.33
N GLN A 49 1.48 -0.07 1.34
CA GLN A 49 2.92 -0.27 1.16
C GLN A 49 3.24 -1.68 0.63
N ILE A 50 2.57 -2.71 1.15
CA ILE A 50 2.71 -4.09 0.68
C ILE A 50 2.26 -4.22 -0.78
N ARG A 51 1.14 -3.57 -1.16
CA ARG A 51 0.66 -3.60 -2.56
C ARG A 51 1.67 -2.98 -3.53
N ILE A 52 2.29 -1.86 -3.17
CA ILE A 52 3.35 -1.23 -3.99
C ILE A 52 4.54 -2.19 -4.14
N GLN A 53 4.97 -2.83 -3.04
CA GLN A 53 6.07 -3.78 -3.07
C GLN A 53 5.77 -5.00 -3.94
N GLN A 54 4.56 -5.54 -3.87
CA GLN A 54 4.11 -6.66 -4.71
C GLN A 54 4.07 -6.28 -6.19
N ALA A 55 3.56 -5.09 -6.50
CA ALA A 55 3.54 -4.57 -7.87
C ALA A 55 4.98 -4.43 -8.41
N ALA A 56 5.87 -3.77 -7.66
CA ALA A 56 7.26 -3.59 -8.05
C ALA A 56 8.00 -4.93 -8.24
N ALA A 57 7.81 -5.90 -7.34
CA ALA A 57 8.44 -7.22 -7.45
C ALA A 57 8.01 -7.95 -8.73
N ARG A 58 6.70 -7.96 -9.03
CA ARG A 58 6.17 -8.55 -10.26
C ARG A 58 6.74 -7.89 -11.51
N THR A 59 6.82 -6.56 -11.52
CA THR A 59 7.40 -5.82 -12.65
C THR A 59 8.87 -6.16 -12.84
N MET A 60 9.64 -6.31 -11.75
CA MET A 60 11.06 -6.69 -11.82
C MET A 60 11.25 -8.13 -12.30
N GLU A 61 10.40 -9.07 -11.86
CA GLU A 61 10.41 -10.44 -12.40
C GLU A 61 10.14 -10.45 -13.91
N MET A 62 9.19 -9.63 -14.37
CA MET A 62 8.88 -9.48 -15.79
C MET A 62 10.04 -8.85 -16.56
N ALA A 63 10.69 -7.81 -16.02
CA ALA A 63 11.87 -7.19 -16.62
C ALA A 63 13.05 -8.18 -16.74
N LEU A 64 13.23 -9.08 -15.77
CA LEU A 64 14.23 -10.14 -15.80
C LEU A 64 13.88 -11.26 -16.81
N ALA A 65 12.60 -11.63 -16.88
CA ALA A 65 12.11 -12.66 -17.81
C ALA A 65 12.23 -12.21 -19.28
N TYR A 66 12.15 -10.91 -19.55
CA TYR A 66 12.26 -10.32 -20.88
C TYR A 66 13.68 -10.32 -21.49
N ARG A 67 14.59 -11.14 -20.97
CA ARG A 67 15.91 -11.44 -21.58
C ARG A 67 15.79 -12.32 -22.85
N SER A 68 14.76 -12.12 -23.66
CA SER A 68 14.55 -12.83 -24.91
C SER A 68 15.21 -12.07 -26.07
N PRO A 69 15.95 -12.73 -26.98
CA PRO A 69 16.57 -12.08 -28.14
C PRO A 69 15.55 -11.54 -29.17
N THR A 70 14.27 -11.89 -29.03
CA THR A 70 13.20 -11.56 -29.99
C THR A 70 12.28 -10.42 -29.55
N ALA A 71 12.30 -10.03 -28.27
CA ALA A 71 11.45 -8.98 -27.74
C ALA A 71 12.31 -7.89 -27.08
N THR A 72 12.26 -6.67 -27.63
CA THR A 72 13.01 -5.53 -27.10
C THR A 72 12.30 -5.06 -25.84
N LEU A 73 12.84 -5.39 -24.66
CA LEU A 73 12.41 -4.76 -23.42
C LEU A 73 12.60 -3.25 -23.55
N SER A 74 11.55 -2.50 -23.27
CA SER A 74 11.58 -1.04 -23.26
C SER A 74 11.10 -0.51 -21.91
N THR A 75 11.50 0.72 -21.60
CA THR A 75 11.03 1.42 -20.40
C THR A 75 9.50 1.54 -20.36
N THR A 76 8.85 1.64 -21.53
CA THR A 76 7.38 1.65 -21.65
C THR A 76 6.76 0.34 -21.16
N ILE A 77 7.30 -0.82 -21.54
CA ILE A 77 6.76 -2.12 -21.09
C ILE A 77 6.87 -2.26 -19.57
N ILE A 78 8.00 -1.86 -19.00
CA ILE A 78 8.24 -1.89 -17.54
C ILE A 78 7.26 -0.93 -16.83
N HIS A 79 7.09 0.27 -17.38
CA HIS A 79 6.15 1.26 -16.88
C HIS A 79 4.72 0.69 -16.87
N ASP A 80 4.28 0.11 -17.99
CA ASP A 80 2.90 -0.34 -18.18
C ASP A 80 2.54 -1.50 -17.26
N GLU A 81 3.48 -2.42 -17.01
CA GLU A 81 3.29 -3.48 -16.02
C GLU A 81 3.31 -2.97 -14.58
N GLY A 82 4.18 -2.01 -14.27
CA GLY A 82 4.15 -1.33 -12.96
C GLY A 82 2.82 -0.65 -12.70
N ALA A 83 2.31 0.08 -13.70
CA ALA A 83 1.03 0.75 -13.64
C ALA A 83 -0.13 -0.27 -13.48
N THR A 84 -0.16 -1.31 -14.31
CA THR A 84 -1.18 -2.36 -14.23
C THR A 84 -1.13 -3.15 -12.92
N GLY A 85 0.08 -3.43 -12.41
CA GLY A 85 0.29 -4.17 -11.17
C GLY A 85 -0.24 -3.46 -9.93
N TYR A 86 -0.20 -2.12 -9.93
CA TYR A 86 -0.72 -1.30 -8.84
C TYR A 86 -2.14 -0.75 -9.10
N GLY A 87 -2.61 -0.77 -10.35
CA GLY A 87 -3.93 -0.27 -10.76
C GLY A 87 -3.96 1.18 -11.23
N ILE A 88 -2.80 1.73 -11.61
CA ILE A 88 -2.66 3.07 -12.21
C ILE A 88 -2.96 3.00 -13.72
N PRO A 89 -3.65 3.98 -14.31
CA PRO A 89 -3.80 4.07 -15.75
C PRO A 89 -2.44 4.10 -16.45
N VAL A 90 -2.29 3.28 -17.48
CA VAL A 90 -1.06 3.16 -18.27
C VAL A 90 -0.66 4.49 -18.96
N ALA A 91 -1.64 5.36 -19.22
CA ALA A 91 -1.44 6.70 -19.77
C ALA A 91 -1.22 7.78 -18.68
N ASP A 92 -0.81 7.40 -17.47
CA ASP A 92 -0.55 8.35 -16.40
C ASP A 92 0.61 9.30 -16.77
N THR A 93 0.38 10.60 -16.53
CA THR A 93 1.38 11.67 -16.71
C THR A 93 1.80 12.28 -15.38
N SER A 94 1.33 11.72 -14.26
CA SER A 94 1.57 12.21 -12.91
C SER A 94 2.89 11.73 -12.32
N ASN A 95 3.73 11.05 -13.11
CA ASN A 95 4.99 10.44 -12.69
C ASN A 95 4.85 9.48 -11.49
N GLN A 96 3.67 8.85 -11.31
CA GLN A 96 3.48 7.87 -10.24
C GLN A 96 4.25 6.58 -10.50
N VAL A 97 4.43 6.22 -11.78
CA VAL A 97 5.30 5.12 -12.19
C VAL A 97 6.43 5.68 -13.03
N VAL A 98 7.67 5.39 -12.63
CA VAL A 98 8.88 5.79 -13.36
C VAL A 98 9.70 4.55 -13.61
N ALA A 99 9.86 4.21 -14.89
CA ALA A 99 10.71 3.12 -15.33
C ALA A 99 11.98 3.67 -15.99
N ASP A 100 13.11 3.08 -15.66
CA ASP A 100 14.40 3.44 -16.22
C ASP A 100 15.22 2.18 -16.52
N MET A 101 16.01 2.25 -17.58
CA MET A 101 16.85 1.16 -18.05
C MET A 101 18.18 1.73 -18.48
N TRP A 102 19.27 1.11 -18.04
CA TRP A 102 20.60 1.55 -18.42
C TRP A 102 21.61 0.41 -18.50
N LEU A 103 22.65 0.67 -19.27
CA LEU A 103 23.83 -0.16 -19.39
C LEU A 103 24.94 0.48 -18.55
N GLU A 104 25.70 -0.33 -17.82
CA GLU A 104 26.95 0.08 -17.20
C GLU A 104 28.13 -0.66 -17.81
N GLY A 105 29.16 0.10 -18.15
CA GLY A 105 30.46 -0.39 -18.58
C GLY A 105 31.53 0.08 -17.62
N ALA A 106 32.26 -0.86 -17.03
CA ALA A 106 33.29 -0.56 -16.02
C ALA A 106 32.80 0.36 -14.87
N GLY A 107 31.54 0.22 -14.46
CA GLY A 107 30.91 1.02 -13.40
C GLY A 107 30.38 2.39 -13.85
N VAL A 108 30.41 2.70 -15.16
CA VAL A 108 29.90 3.97 -15.70
C VAL A 108 28.61 3.73 -16.48
N ARG A 109 27.54 4.44 -16.09
CA ARG A 109 26.25 4.45 -16.79
C ARG A 109 26.41 5.04 -18.20
N GLN A 110 25.97 4.29 -19.20
CA GLN A 110 26.00 4.65 -20.62
C GLN A 110 24.67 5.26 -21.06
N THR A 111 24.71 6.08 -22.12
CA THR A 111 23.53 6.70 -22.74
C THR A 111 22.71 5.73 -23.58
N ASN A 112 23.34 4.71 -24.16
CA ASN A 112 22.65 3.71 -24.99
C ASN A 112 22.60 2.36 -24.28
N TYR A 113 21.37 1.85 -24.08
CA TYR A 113 21.12 0.55 -23.46
C TYR A 113 21.52 -0.64 -24.35
N THR A 114 21.36 -0.48 -25.66
CA THR A 114 21.58 -1.53 -26.67
C THR A 114 23.03 -1.68 -27.11
N ASP A 115 23.89 -0.73 -26.76
CA ASP A 115 25.27 -0.69 -27.20
C ASP A 115 26.15 -1.68 -26.44
N VAL A 116 27.41 -1.78 -26.87
CA VAL A 116 28.46 -2.49 -26.14
C VAL A 116 29.33 -1.51 -25.37
N CYS A 117 29.84 -1.94 -24.22
CA CYS A 117 30.75 -1.12 -23.44
C CYS A 117 32.11 -1.02 -24.15
N ALA A 118 32.62 0.21 -24.34
CA ALA A 118 33.94 0.43 -24.92
C ALA A 118 35.06 -0.23 -24.08
N THR A 119 34.87 -0.26 -22.77
CA THR A 119 35.76 -0.94 -21.81
C THR A 119 34.93 -1.61 -20.72
N GLY A 120 35.34 -2.82 -20.32
CA GLY A 120 34.67 -3.60 -19.27
C GLY A 120 33.52 -4.49 -19.78
N SER A 121 33.07 -5.39 -18.93
CA SER A 121 31.94 -6.27 -19.25
C SER A 121 30.62 -5.50 -19.17
N PRO A 122 29.70 -5.68 -20.14
CA PRO A 122 28.41 -5.02 -20.14
C PRO A 122 27.52 -5.58 -19.01
N ALA A 123 27.08 -4.70 -18.11
CA ALA A 123 26.06 -5.00 -17.11
C ALA A 123 24.80 -4.19 -17.42
N ARG A 124 23.63 -4.83 -17.45
CA ARG A 124 22.36 -4.17 -17.77
C ARG A 124 21.47 -4.14 -16.55
N PHE A 125 20.87 -2.99 -16.32
CA PHE A 125 20.03 -2.71 -15.18
C PHE A 125 18.69 -2.17 -15.64
N ALA A 126 17.67 -2.48 -14.85
CA ALA A 126 16.34 -1.91 -14.95
C ALA A 126 15.90 -1.49 -13.55
N SER A 127 15.18 -0.40 -13.46
CA SER A 127 14.56 0.05 -12.23
C SER A 127 13.13 0.49 -12.51
N VAL A 128 12.26 0.22 -11.53
CA VAL A 128 10.90 0.74 -11.49
C VAL A 128 10.70 1.41 -10.14
N ALA A 129 10.16 2.62 -10.17
CA ALA A 129 9.72 3.34 -8.98
C ALA A 129 8.20 3.56 -9.10
N ILE A 130 7.47 3.14 -8.08
CA ILE A 130 6.03 3.35 -7.97
C ILE A 130 5.80 4.20 -6.72
N THR A 131 5.14 5.33 -6.89
CA THR A 131 4.85 6.31 -5.83
C THR A 131 3.35 6.50 -5.71
N ASP A 132 2.85 6.41 -4.49
CA ASP A 132 1.47 6.75 -4.14
C ASP A 132 1.47 7.78 -3.00
N ASN A 133 0.64 8.81 -3.13
CA ASN A 133 0.43 9.81 -2.09
C ASN A 133 -0.86 9.48 -1.35
N HIS A 134 -0.78 8.55 -0.38
CA HIS A 134 -1.95 8.20 0.41
C HIS A 134 -2.55 9.44 1.11
N ALA A 135 -3.69 9.90 0.58
CA ALA A 135 -4.50 10.93 1.20
C ALA A 135 -5.43 10.29 2.25
N TRP A 136 -5.37 10.82 3.46
CA TRP A 136 -6.26 10.50 4.58
C TRP A 136 -7.62 11.18 4.41
#